data_AF-A0A973ZD12-F1
#
_entry.id   AF-A0A973ZD12-F1
#
_cell.length_a   1.000
_cell.length_b   1.000
_cell.length_c   1.000
_cell.angle_alpha   90.00
_cell.angle_beta   90.00
_cell.angle_gamma   90.00
#
_symmetry.space_group_name_H-M   'P 1'
#
loop_
_entity.id
_entity.type
_entity.pdbx_description
1 polymer ?
#
loop_
_entity_poly.entity_id
_entity_poly.type
_entity_poly.pdbx_seq_one_letter_code
_entity_poly.pdbx_strand_id
1 'polypeptide(L)' 'VLYETDYPHSDSTWPKSREVGEAQMGHLAPEVVERIVRGNAIELLGLTPDGRWDGVR' A
#
# COMPACT_ATOMS: atom_id res chain seq x y z
N VAL A 1 -9.50 -1.77 3.03
CA VAL A 1 -9.01 -0.70 2.12
C VAL A 1 -7.54 -0.95 1.87
N LEU A 2 -7.10 -0.95 0.61
CA LEU A 2 -5.70 -1.06 0.22
C LEU A 2 -5.32 0.16 -0.62
N TYR A 3 -4.03 0.45 -0.68
CA TYR A 3 -3.46 1.48 -1.55
C TYR A 3 -2.65 0.85 -2.68
N GLU A 4 -2.74 1.42 -3.87
CA GLU A 4 -1.95 1.01 -5.03
C GLU A 4 -1.53 2.22 -5.86
N THR A 5 -0.58 2.01 -6.78
CA THR A 5 -0.10 3.06 -7.68
C THR A 5 -0.64 2.93 -9.09
N ASP A 6 -1.21 1.77 -9.42
CA ASP A 6 -1.72 1.40 -10.75
C ASP A 6 -0.73 1.61 -11.91
N TYR A 7 0.57 1.47 -11.66
CA TYR A 7 1.58 1.56 -12.72
C TYR A 7 1.48 0.36 -13.69
N PRO A 8 1.56 0.56 -15.03
CA PRO A 8 1.88 1.79 -15.76
C PRO A 8 0.66 2.48 -16.43
N HIS A 9 -0.54 2.32 -15.87
CA HIS A 9 -1.75 2.86 -16.50
C HIS A 9 -1.76 4.40 -16.52
N SER A 10 -2.61 4.99 -17.38
CA SER A 10 -2.63 6.43 -17.65
C SER A 10 -3.04 7.28 -16.45
N ASP A 11 -3.80 6.69 -15.54
CA ASP A 11 -4.26 7.26 -14.28
C ASP A 11 -3.40 6.82 -13.08
N SER A 12 -2.25 6.17 -13.34
CA SER A 12 -1.26 5.84 -12.33
C SER A 12 -0.80 7.08 -11.56
N THR A 13 -0.46 6.89 -10.29
CA THR A 13 0.21 7.93 -9.49
C THR A 13 1.72 8.01 -9.76
N TRP A 14 2.30 7.05 -10.48
CA TRP A 14 3.73 7.07 -10.83
C TRP A 14 4.05 8.21 -11.81
N PRO A 15 5.22 8.89 -11.72
CA PRO A 15 6.35 8.64 -10.81
C PRO A 15 6.22 9.34 -9.45
N LYS A 16 5.09 9.96 -9.14
CA LYS A 16 4.86 10.79 -7.94
C LYS A 16 4.06 10.07 -6.86
N SER A 17 4.10 8.73 -6.84
CA SER A 17 3.23 7.92 -5.97
C SER A 17 3.41 8.23 -4.49
N ARG A 18 4.65 8.57 -4.09
CA ARG A 18 4.94 8.97 -2.71
C ARG A 18 4.25 10.28 -2.35
N GLU A 19 4.45 11.33 -3.15
CA GLU A 19 3.86 12.65 -2.90
C GLU A 19 2.33 12.60 -2.92
N VAL A 20 1.74 11.83 -3.84
CA VAL A 20 0.29 11.65 -3.90
C VAL A 20 -0.23 10.91 -2.67
N GLY A 21 0.45 9.83 -2.24
CA GLY A 21 0.07 9.08 -1.05
C GLY A 21 0.15 9.94 0.23
N GLU A 22 1.22 10.73 0.38
CA GLU A 22 1.39 11.67 1.49
C GLU A 22 0.28 12.72 1.52
N ALA A 23 -0.09 13.30 0.37
CA ALA A 23 -1.17 14.29 0.29
C ALA A 23 -2.55 13.68 0.61
N GLN A 24 -2.83 12.47 0.12
CA GLN A 24 -4.09 11.79 0.34
C GLN A 24 -4.27 11.32 1.78
N MET A 25 -3.19 10.93 2.46
CA MET A 25 -3.26 10.27 3.76
C MET A 25 -2.71 11.11 4.92
N GLY A 26 -2.10 12.27 4.68
CA GLY A 26 -1.41 13.07 5.71
C GLY A 26 -2.29 13.60 6.85
N HIS A 27 -3.61 13.51 6.71
CA HIS A 27 -4.58 13.86 7.75
C HIS A 27 -4.99 12.67 8.65
N LEU A 28 -4.51 11.46 8.33
CA LEU A 28 -4.82 10.24 9.07
C LEU A 28 -3.77 9.97 10.14
N ALA A 29 -4.15 9.23 11.18
CA ALA A 29 -3.22 8.77 12.19
C ALA A 29 -2.21 7.76 11.58
N PRO A 30 -0.94 7.73 12.04
CA PRO A 30 0.11 6.89 11.45
C PRO A 30 -0.25 5.40 11.36
N GLU A 31 -0.94 4.86 12.37
CA GLU A 31 -1.38 3.47 12.42
C GLU A 31 -2.44 3.14 11.36
N VAL A 32 -3.27 4.11 10.96
CA VAL A 32 -4.24 3.96 9.88
C VAL A 32 -3.51 3.94 8.54
N VAL A 33 -2.53 4.82 8.36
CA VAL A 33 -1.69 4.86 7.15
C VAL A 33 -0.98 3.53 6.96
N GLU A 34 -0.34 2.98 8.00
CA GLU A 34 0.32 1.67 7.92
C GLU A 34 -0.65 0.63 7.39
N ARG A 35 -1.84 0.50 8.02
CA ARG A 35 -2.81 -0.52 7.64
C ARG A 35 -3.21 -0.40 6.17
N ILE A 36 -3.42 0.82 5.67
CA ILE A 36 -3.84 1.08 4.29
C ILE A 36 -2.72 0.72 3.30
N VAL A 37 -1.49 1.12 3.56
CA VAL A 37 -0.36 0.95 2.62
C VAL A 37 0.33 -0.41 2.72
N ARG A 38 0.10 -1.16 3.80
CA ARG A 38 0.85 -2.39 4.10
C ARG A 38 0.05 -3.46 4.85
N GLY A 39 -0.40 -3.19 6.07
CA GLY A 39 -0.97 -4.23 6.95
C GLY A 39 -2.15 -5.00 6.34
N ASN A 40 -3.09 -4.29 5.70
CA ASN A 40 -4.24 -4.93 5.07
C ASN A 40 -3.85 -5.82 3.88
N ALA A 41 -2.79 -5.47 3.14
CA ALA A 41 -2.30 -6.28 2.03
C ALA A 41 -1.63 -7.57 2.53
N ILE A 42 -0.87 -7.49 3.63
CA ILE A 42 -0.26 -8.66 4.27
C ILE A 42 -1.32 -9.67 4.70
N GLU A 43 -2.37 -9.20 5.39
CA GLU A 43 -3.46 -10.06 5.85
C GLU A 43 -4.25 -10.66 4.67
N LEU A 44 -4.65 -9.83 3.71
CA LEU A 44 -5.47 -10.26 2.57
C LEU A 44 -4.75 -11.28 1.68
N LEU A 45 -3.45 -11.08 1.43
CA LEU A 45 -2.66 -11.89 0.51
C LEU A 45 -1.89 -13.02 1.21
N GLY A 46 -2.01 -13.16 2.53
CA GLY A 46 -1.29 -14.18 3.30
C GLY A 46 0.23 -14.01 3.25
N LEU A 47 0.72 -12.78 3.30
CA LEU A 47 2.17 -12.51 3.25
C LEU A 47 2.82 -12.70 4.62
N THR A 48 4.14 -12.85 4.61
CA THR A 48 4.96 -12.81 5.83
C THR A 48 4.82 -11.46 6.54
N PRO A 49 5.18 -11.36 7.84
CA PRO A 49 5.15 -10.08 8.56
C PRO A 49 5.99 -8.97 7.95
N ASP A 50 7.02 -9.31 7.16
CA ASP A 50 7.85 -8.36 6.41
C ASP A 50 7.27 -8.00 5.01
N GLY A 51 6.17 -8.64 4.59
CA GLY A 51 5.45 -8.34 3.35
C GLY A 51 5.92 -9.14 2.13
N ARG A 52 6.44 -10.34 2.35
CA ARG A 52 6.91 -11.24 1.29
C ARG A 52 5.99 -12.43 1.13
N TRP A 53 6.09 -13.09 -0.02
CA TRP A 53 5.55 -14.43 -0.18
C TRP A 53 6.34 -15.41 0.68
N ASP A 54 5.63 -16.24 1.45
CA ASP A 54 6.22 -17.28 2.31
C ASP A 54 6.68 -18.53 1.53
N GLY A 55 6.33 -18.61 0.24
CA GLY A 55 6.70 -19.70 -0.66
C GLY A 55 5.84 -20.96 -0.51
N VAL A 56 4.83 -20.93 0.36
CA VAL A 56 3.88 -22.02 0.55
C VAL A 56 2.59 -21.63 -0.17
N ARG A 57 2.20 -22.40 -1.19
CA ARG A 57 0.88 -22.29 -1.81
C ARG A 57 0.00 -23.42 -1.31
#